data_AF-A0A359E5B6-F1
#
_entry.id   AF-A0A359E5B6-F1
#
_cell.length_a   1.000
_cell.length_b   1.000
_cell.length_c   1.000
_cell.angle_alpha   90.00
_cell.angle_beta   90.00
_cell.angle_gamma   90.00
#
_symmetry.space_group_name_H-M   'P 1'
#
loop_
_entity.id
_entity.type
_entity.pdbx_description
1 polymer ?
#
loop_
_entity_poly.entity_id
_entity_poly.type
_entity_poly.pdbx_seq_one_letter_code
_entity_poly.pdbx_strand_id
1 'polypeptide(L)'
;MKRILFFLLMPILFQPIDAFAQDGSNEVLYSNLALQFSSQNFNGDAGTGYFPSVAAPNGYGSFADNPASVALIKDGYFNFSLFNNQVEYENSYLGNTIVSDDNSTKLGNLGFVYKIPTEQGSFVLGGGYNQLKNEERIYRVGGRNNQSTITDQFKEPTSDYYDIAFNAYAIDWGDVDSTYLESIFRIGFQNFPGISQNAEVTSSTNIGEYSFFFGTEFQENLFLGISAGLTSGSYKYRRNFLEEDDENDYNGTFIPSDVNDVGTDISSILTHDEIDASILGFSLRGGIIYEVSPKFNVGVSYLIPSTLVIRESYYSSILTELDDDSTPFESDFASDQDYEYRIKKPGQLSAGFALKDVAGFSLSISGEYINHSNLSLDLVTGNNLGFDAEVDLIDQQ
;
A
#
# COMPACT_ATOMS: atom_id res chain seq x y z
N MET A 1 35.39 15.88 -51.26
CA MET A 1 35.68 16.32 -49.87
C MET A 1 34.47 15.97 -49.02
N LYS A 2 34.58 14.90 -48.22
CA LYS A 2 33.51 14.40 -47.35
C LYS A 2 33.55 15.18 -46.02
N ARG A 3 32.47 15.84 -45.65
CA ARG A 3 32.31 16.44 -44.32
C ARG A 3 31.62 15.42 -43.43
N ILE A 4 32.37 14.87 -42.46
CA ILE A 4 31.85 14.04 -41.38
C ILE A 4 31.44 15.00 -40.27
N LEU A 5 30.15 15.01 -39.96
CA LEU A 5 29.56 15.76 -38.84
C LEU A 5 29.76 14.91 -37.57
N PHE A 6 30.58 15.40 -36.65
CA PHE A 6 30.77 14.78 -35.33
C PHE A 6 29.54 15.10 -34.46
N PHE A 7 28.75 14.08 -34.11
CA PHE A 7 27.75 14.19 -33.05
C PHE A 7 28.47 14.25 -31.70
N LEU A 8 28.23 15.34 -30.98
CA LEU A 8 28.72 15.57 -29.62
C LEU A 8 27.78 14.80 -28.68
N LEU A 9 28.11 13.52 -28.42
CA LEU A 9 27.52 12.75 -27.33
C LEU A 9 28.06 13.32 -26.01
N MET A 10 27.25 14.16 -25.37
CA MET A 10 27.48 14.60 -24.01
C MET A 10 27.18 13.41 -23.08
N PRO A 11 28.14 12.88 -22.31
CA PRO A 11 27.83 11.89 -21.30
C PRO A 11 27.08 12.60 -20.16
N ILE A 12 25.80 12.31 -20.02
CA ILE A 12 25.05 12.62 -18.81
C ILE A 12 25.64 11.75 -17.72
N LEU A 13 26.50 12.35 -16.89
CA LEU A 13 26.98 11.79 -15.63
C LEU A 13 25.78 11.63 -14.70
N PHE A 14 25.10 10.49 -14.79
CA PHE A 14 24.28 10.00 -13.69
C PHE A 14 25.26 9.53 -12.60
N GLN A 15 25.48 10.38 -11.60
CA GLN A 15 26.03 9.89 -10.34
C GLN A 15 24.88 9.17 -9.61
N PRO A 16 25.04 7.89 -9.22
CA PRO A 16 24.12 7.29 -8.29
C PRO A 16 24.27 8.05 -6.97
N ILE A 17 23.24 8.82 -6.62
CA ILE A 17 23.10 9.31 -5.25
C ILE A 17 22.48 8.12 -4.52
N ASP A 18 23.29 7.43 -3.73
CA ASP A 18 22.79 6.43 -2.79
C ASP A 18 21.98 7.19 -1.72
N ALA A 19 20.70 7.43 -2.01
CA ALA A 19 19.73 7.87 -1.04
C ALA A 19 19.38 6.65 -0.19
N PHE A 20 19.90 6.61 1.04
CA PHE A 20 19.37 5.73 2.07
C PHE A 20 17.92 6.17 2.33
N ALA A 21 16.97 5.50 1.68
CA ALA A 21 15.55 5.65 2.00
C ALA A 21 15.35 5.02 3.38
N GLN A 22 15.08 5.86 4.39
CA GLN A 22 14.55 5.40 5.66
C GLN A 22 13.03 5.33 5.50
N ASP A 23 12.50 4.13 5.25
CA ASP A 23 11.06 3.88 5.31
C ASP A 23 10.65 3.75 6.79
N GLY A 24 10.76 4.86 7.52
CA GLY A 24 10.39 4.97 8.93
C GLY A 24 8.94 5.44 9.13
N SER A 25 8.12 5.40 8.08
CA SER A 25 6.72 5.80 8.14
C SER A 25 5.87 4.71 8.77
N ASN A 26 5.09 5.04 9.79
CA ASN A 26 4.06 4.15 10.31
C ASN A 26 3.04 3.84 9.19
N GLU A 27 3.07 2.60 8.69
CA GLU A 27 2.31 2.19 7.49
C GLU A 27 0.80 2.28 7.68
N VAL A 28 0.32 2.20 8.92
CA VAL A 28 -1.12 2.28 9.24
C VAL A 28 -1.62 3.71 9.43
N LEU A 29 -0.75 4.73 9.39
CA LEU A 29 -1.21 6.12 9.42
C LEU A 29 -2.13 6.39 8.22
N TYR A 30 -3.31 6.95 8.51
CA TYR A 30 -4.31 7.23 7.48
C TYR A 30 -3.81 8.16 6.37
N SER A 31 -2.86 9.06 6.66
CA SER A 31 -2.22 9.90 5.65
C SER A 31 -1.37 9.08 4.67
N ASN A 32 -0.65 8.07 5.16
CA ASN A 32 0.14 7.14 4.34
C ASN A 32 -0.78 6.21 3.54
N LEU A 33 -1.82 5.65 4.17
CA LEU A 33 -2.84 4.84 3.49
C LEU A 33 -3.56 5.64 2.40
N ALA A 34 -3.88 6.92 2.66
CA ALA A 34 -4.49 7.80 1.67
C ALA A 34 -3.60 8.02 0.45
N LEU A 35 -2.29 8.22 0.65
CA LEU A 35 -1.32 8.29 -0.44
C LEU A 35 -1.18 6.94 -1.16
N GLN A 36 -1.14 5.84 -0.40
CA GLN A 36 -1.00 4.49 -0.93
C GLN A 36 -2.20 4.10 -1.80
N PHE A 37 -3.43 4.35 -1.36
CA PHE A 37 -4.65 4.00 -2.11
C PHE A 37 -4.93 4.95 -3.27
N SER A 38 -4.50 6.22 -3.18
CA SER A 38 -4.72 7.20 -4.25
C SER A 38 -3.67 7.12 -5.38
N SER A 39 -2.47 6.62 -5.07
CA SER A 39 -1.39 6.41 -6.04
C SER A 39 -1.66 5.22 -6.96
N GLN A 40 -1.44 5.41 -8.27
CA GLN A 40 -1.50 4.35 -9.28
C GLN A 40 -0.08 4.16 -9.80
N ASN A 41 0.62 3.16 -9.27
CA ASN A 41 2.05 2.96 -9.54
C ASN A 41 2.32 1.79 -10.50
N PHE A 42 1.30 1.01 -10.84
CA PHE A 42 1.47 -0.18 -11.66
C PHE A 42 0.38 -0.26 -12.74
N ASN A 43 0.79 -0.35 -14.01
CA ASN A 43 -0.10 -0.71 -15.09
C ASN A 43 0.22 -2.16 -15.46
N GLY A 44 -0.69 -3.09 -15.19
CA GLY A 44 -0.50 -4.53 -15.40
C GLY A 44 -0.28 -4.96 -16.86
N ASP A 45 -0.16 -4.01 -17.79
CA ASP A 45 0.16 -4.25 -19.18
C ASP A 45 1.66 -4.16 -19.46
N ALA A 46 2.24 -5.21 -20.04
CA ALA A 46 3.69 -5.31 -20.27
C ALA A 46 4.25 -4.20 -21.18
N GLY A 47 3.42 -3.55 -21.99
CA GLY A 47 3.86 -2.43 -22.82
C GLY A 47 3.74 -1.09 -22.09
N THR A 48 2.56 -0.75 -21.57
CA THR A 48 2.35 0.55 -20.91
C THR A 48 2.93 0.63 -19.50
N GLY A 49 3.30 -0.50 -18.88
CA GLY A 49 4.06 -0.53 -17.63
C GLY A 49 5.50 -0.02 -17.75
N TYR A 50 6.07 0.01 -18.96
CA TYR A 50 7.44 0.48 -19.20
C TYR A 50 7.54 1.67 -20.16
N PHE A 51 6.56 1.83 -21.06
CA PHE A 51 6.54 2.92 -22.05
C PHE A 51 5.34 3.84 -21.85
N PRO A 52 5.57 5.15 -21.70
CA PRO A 52 4.48 6.09 -21.50
C PRO A 52 3.63 6.19 -22.76
N SER A 53 2.31 6.14 -22.57
CA SER A 53 1.33 6.07 -23.65
C SER A 53 0.53 7.36 -23.84
N VAL A 54 1.03 8.47 -23.29
CA VAL A 54 0.35 9.78 -23.37
C VAL A 54 0.24 10.29 -24.81
N ALA A 55 1.20 9.99 -25.69
CA ALA A 55 1.22 10.47 -27.08
C ALA A 55 1.28 9.36 -28.16
N ALA A 56 1.37 8.09 -27.74
CA ALA A 56 1.38 6.93 -28.63
C ALA A 56 0.79 5.71 -27.90
N PRO A 57 0.20 4.73 -28.62
CA PRO A 57 -0.26 3.51 -27.97
C PRO A 57 0.92 2.56 -27.73
N ASN A 58 1.05 2.03 -26.51
CA ASN A 58 2.04 0.99 -26.20
C ASN A 58 1.40 -0.31 -25.68
N GLY A 59 0.10 -0.51 -25.88
CA GLY A 59 -0.59 -1.74 -25.45
C GLY A 59 -2.03 -1.47 -25.00
N TYR A 60 -2.65 -2.49 -24.41
CA TYR A 60 -4.02 -2.39 -23.90
C TYR A 60 -4.14 -1.29 -22.86
N GLY A 61 -3.16 -1.17 -21.95
CA GLY A 61 -3.19 -0.22 -20.83
C GLY A 61 -3.06 1.24 -21.23
N SER A 62 -2.95 1.57 -22.53
CA SER A 62 -2.70 2.94 -23.02
C SER A 62 -3.84 3.90 -22.67
N PHE A 63 -5.07 3.39 -22.48
CA PHE A 63 -6.21 4.19 -22.05
C PHE A 63 -6.04 4.80 -20.66
N ALA A 64 -5.22 4.17 -19.80
CA ALA A 64 -4.96 4.62 -18.44
C ALA A 64 -4.05 5.86 -18.43
N ASP A 65 -3.16 5.99 -19.42
CA ASP A 65 -2.30 7.17 -19.58
C ASP A 65 -3.04 8.25 -20.37
N ASN A 66 -3.57 7.91 -21.54
CA ASN A 66 -4.34 8.80 -22.40
C ASN A 66 -5.33 8.00 -23.27
N PRO A 67 -6.65 8.10 -23.05
CA PRO A 67 -7.63 7.36 -23.85
C PRO A 67 -7.65 7.75 -25.34
N ALA A 68 -7.13 8.91 -25.75
CA ALA A 68 -7.02 9.24 -27.17
C ALA A 68 -5.97 8.35 -27.90
N SER A 69 -5.00 7.78 -27.17
CA SER A 69 -3.98 6.89 -27.73
C SER A 69 -4.57 5.64 -28.37
N VAL A 70 -5.71 5.15 -27.86
CA VAL A 70 -6.35 3.94 -28.38
C VAL A 70 -6.88 4.14 -29.80
N ALA A 71 -7.18 5.38 -30.20
CA ALA A 71 -7.60 5.70 -31.56
C ALA A 71 -6.49 5.45 -32.61
N LEU A 72 -5.22 5.44 -32.17
CA LEU A 72 -4.06 5.15 -33.01
C LEU A 72 -3.82 3.63 -33.19
N ILE A 73 -4.56 2.78 -32.47
CA ILE A 73 -4.49 1.33 -32.61
C ILE A 73 -5.06 0.92 -33.97
N LYS A 74 -4.31 0.09 -34.70
CA LYS A 74 -4.65 -0.26 -36.08
C LYS A 74 -5.65 -1.39 -36.22
N ASP A 75 -5.64 -2.34 -35.29
CA ASP A 75 -6.39 -3.58 -35.33
C ASP A 75 -7.04 -3.88 -33.99
N GLY A 76 -8.17 -4.56 -34.00
CA GLY A 76 -8.78 -5.10 -32.78
C GLY A 76 -8.01 -6.31 -32.26
N TYR A 77 -7.92 -6.46 -30.94
CA TYR A 77 -7.25 -7.58 -30.29
C TYR A 77 -7.83 -7.86 -28.92
N PHE A 78 -7.57 -9.06 -28.43
CA PHE A 78 -7.79 -9.45 -27.04
C PHE A 78 -6.45 -9.42 -26.31
N ASN A 79 -6.44 -8.94 -25.07
CA ASN A 79 -5.25 -8.83 -24.24
C ASN A 79 -5.42 -9.65 -22.96
N PHE A 80 -4.36 -10.35 -22.60
CA PHE A 80 -4.23 -11.07 -21.34
C PHE A 80 -2.77 -10.93 -20.91
N SER A 81 -2.53 -10.47 -19.69
CA SER A 81 -1.18 -10.36 -19.14
C SER A 81 -1.11 -10.96 -17.75
N LEU A 82 0.04 -11.57 -17.45
CA LEU A 82 0.47 -11.95 -16.11
C LEU A 82 1.75 -11.18 -15.81
N PHE A 83 1.96 -10.86 -14.55
CA PHE A 83 3.25 -10.35 -14.09
C PHE A 83 3.69 -11.13 -12.87
N ASN A 84 5.01 -11.17 -12.69
CA ASN A 84 5.65 -11.75 -11.54
C ASN A 84 6.43 -10.65 -10.83
N ASN A 85 6.20 -10.52 -9.52
CA ASN A 85 6.93 -9.60 -8.66
C ASN A 85 7.81 -10.43 -7.73
N GLN A 86 9.09 -10.08 -7.67
CA GLN A 86 10.05 -10.68 -6.75
C GLN A 86 10.73 -9.54 -5.99
N VAL A 87 10.61 -9.55 -4.67
CA VAL A 87 11.15 -8.52 -3.79
C VAL A 87 11.91 -9.17 -2.65
N GLU A 88 13.08 -8.63 -2.35
CA GLU A 88 13.89 -8.99 -1.17
C GLU A 88 13.80 -7.83 -0.17
N TYR A 89 13.49 -8.17 1.08
CA TYR A 89 13.37 -7.25 2.20
C TYR A 89 14.50 -7.49 3.18
N GLU A 90 15.37 -6.50 3.35
CA GLU A 90 16.40 -6.51 4.38
C GLU A 90 16.00 -5.55 5.51
N ASN A 91 15.79 -6.07 6.71
CA ASN A 91 15.43 -5.28 7.88
C ASN A 91 16.45 -5.51 8.99
N SER A 92 16.80 -4.45 9.72
CA SER A 92 17.72 -4.54 10.84
C SER A 92 17.14 -3.97 12.11
N TYR A 93 17.43 -4.63 13.23
CA TYR A 93 16.97 -4.25 14.56
C TYR A 93 17.98 -4.68 15.61
N LEU A 94 18.36 -3.75 16.49
CA LEU A 94 19.36 -3.98 17.56
C LEU A 94 20.67 -4.64 17.08
N GLY A 95 21.08 -4.37 15.84
CA GLY A 95 22.31 -4.91 15.24
C GLY A 95 22.15 -6.28 14.57
N ASN A 96 20.97 -6.89 14.64
CA ASN A 96 20.62 -8.07 13.85
C ASN A 96 20.01 -7.66 12.51
N THR A 97 20.27 -8.44 11.46
CA THR A 97 19.67 -8.25 10.13
C THR A 97 18.93 -9.51 9.71
N ILE A 98 17.69 -9.35 9.27
CA ILE A 98 16.84 -10.40 8.73
C ILE A 98 16.56 -10.07 7.26
N VAL A 99 16.71 -11.08 6.40
CA VAL A 99 16.37 -11.00 4.98
C VAL A 99 15.15 -11.89 4.71
N SER A 100 14.14 -11.36 4.03
CA SER A 100 12.95 -12.07 3.60
C SER A 100 12.70 -11.91 2.11
N ASP A 101 12.31 -12.97 1.43
CA ASP A 101 11.94 -12.95 0.02
C ASP A 101 10.43 -13.09 -0.16
N ASP A 102 9.86 -12.29 -1.06
CA ASP A 102 8.51 -12.47 -1.56
C ASP A 102 8.52 -12.70 -3.08
N ASN A 103 7.67 -13.61 -3.55
CA ASN A 103 7.53 -13.93 -4.96
C ASN A 103 6.08 -14.26 -5.29
N SER A 104 5.42 -13.38 -6.05
CA SER A 104 4.03 -13.56 -6.42
C SER A 104 3.78 -13.37 -7.92
N THR A 105 2.94 -14.22 -8.49
CA THR A 105 2.46 -14.09 -9.87
C THR A 105 0.99 -13.69 -9.84
N LYS A 106 0.64 -12.61 -10.53
CA LYS A 106 -0.72 -12.05 -10.54
C LYS A 106 -1.18 -11.76 -11.97
N LEU A 107 -2.50 -11.63 -12.12
CA LEU A 107 -3.12 -11.13 -13.34
C LEU A 107 -2.80 -9.64 -13.49
N GLY A 108 -2.18 -9.27 -14.61
CA GLY A 108 -1.94 -7.87 -14.94
C GLY A 108 -3.18 -7.23 -15.53
N ASN A 109 -3.72 -7.80 -16.60
CA ASN A 109 -4.93 -7.31 -17.23
C ASN A 109 -5.62 -8.39 -18.06
N LEU A 110 -6.89 -8.12 -18.37
CA LEU A 110 -7.73 -8.91 -19.23
C LEU A 110 -8.71 -7.99 -19.94
N GLY A 111 -8.64 -7.90 -21.26
CA GLY A 111 -9.55 -7.01 -21.97
C GLY A 111 -9.54 -7.18 -23.47
N PHE A 112 -10.35 -6.35 -24.13
CA PHE A 112 -10.42 -6.33 -25.58
C PHE A 112 -10.38 -4.89 -26.09
N VAL A 113 -9.86 -4.75 -27.30
CA VAL A 113 -9.87 -3.55 -28.11
C VAL A 113 -10.54 -3.89 -29.43
N TYR A 114 -11.52 -3.10 -29.84
CA TYR A 114 -12.26 -3.28 -31.06
C TYR A 114 -12.23 -1.99 -31.88
N LYS A 115 -11.71 -2.10 -33.11
CA LYS A 115 -11.73 -1.03 -34.08
C LYS A 115 -13.00 -1.13 -34.92
N ILE A 116 -13.84 -0.11 -34.81
CA ILE A 116 -15.08 -0.01 -35.59
C ILE A 116 -14.71 0.46 -37.00
N PRO A 117 -15.23 -0.20 -38.06
CA PRO A 117 -15.06 0.27 -39.42
C PRO A 117 -15.67 1.67 -39.60
N THR A 118 -14.85 2.63 -40.01
CA THR A 118 -15.22 4.02 -40.30
C THR A 118 -14.89 4.36 -41.76
N GLU A 119 -15.71 5.21 -42.40
CA GLU A 119 -15.44 5.68 -43.76
C GLU A 119 -14.20 6.59 -43.82
N GLN A 120 -13.99 7.39 -42.77
CA GLN A 120 -12.84 8.27 -42.60
C GLN A 120 -12.40 8.26 -41.14
N GLY A 121 -11.09 8.36 -40.92
CA GLY A 121 -10.49 8.37 -39.60
C GLY A 121 -10.51 7.02 -38.88
N SER A 122 -10.45 7.07 -37.55
CA SER A 122 -10.42 5.90 -36.67
C SER A 122 -11.49 6.02 -35.59
N PHE A 123 -12.15 4.91 -35.25
CA PHE A 123 -12.95 4.79 -34.04
C PHE A 123 -12.66 3.45 -33.36
N VAL A 124 -12.19 3.52 -32.13
CA VAL A 124 -11.75 2.37 -31.34
C VAL A 124 -12.46 2.41 -30.00
N LEU A 125 -12.99 1.28 -29.57
CA LEU A 125 -13.53 1.10 -28.23
C LEU A 125 -12.91 -0.13 -27.58
N GLY A 126 -13.00 -0.21 -26.26
CA GLY A 126 -12.52 -1.36 -25.53
C GLY A 126 -12.97 -1.36 -24.09
N GLY A 127 -12.68 -2.44 -23.42
CA GLY A 127 -12.95 -2.58 -22.01
C GLY A 127 -12.38 -3.86 -21.43
N GLY A 128 -12.38 -3.94 -20.12
CA GLY A 128 -11.81 -5.08 -19.40
C GLY A 128 -11.35 -4.71 -18.00
N TYR A 129 -10.51 -5.56 -17.44
CA TYR A 129 -9.89 -5.41 -16.14
C TYR A 129 -8.42 -5.04 -16.30
N ASN A 130 -7.94 -4.10 -15.49
CA ASN A 130 -6.54 -3.75 -15.37
C ASN A 130 -6.12 -3.65 -13.90
N GLN A 131 -5.01 -4.29 -13.52
CA GLN A 131 -4.39 -4.12 -12.22
C GLN A 131 -3.77 -2.71 -12.15
N LEU A 132 -4.19 -1.92 -11.17
CA LEU A 132 -3.67 -0.56 -10.93
C LEU A 132 -2.58 -0.53 -9.86
N LYS A 133 -2.67 -1.44 -8.90
CA LYS A 133 -1.70 -1.55 -7.80
C LYS A 133 -1.71 -2.97 -7.25
N ASN A 134 -0.52 -3.56 -7.10
CA ASN A 134 -0.31 -4.79 -6.39
C ASN A 134 0.99 -4.65 -5.61
N GLU A 135 0.90 -4.63 -4.30
CA GLU A 135 2.03 -4.38 -3.41
C GLU A 135 1.91 -5.35 -2.23
N GLU A 136 2.96 -6.12 -1.97
CA GLU A 136 3.06 -7.06 -0.86
C GLU A 136 4.35 -6.70 -0.14
N ARG A 137 4.25 -6.33 1.14
CA ARG A 137 5.39 -5.94 1.99
C ARG A 137 5.51 -6.91 3.15
N ILE A 138 6.75 -7.26 3.47
CA ILE A 138 7.09 -8.08 4.62
C ILE A 138 8.18 -7.33 5.38
N TYR A 139 7.92 -7.06 6.65
CA TYR A 139 8.88 -6.48 7.58
C TYR A 139 9.08 -7.47 8.72
N ARG A 140 10.30 -7.96 8.88
CA ARG A 140 10.66 -8.89 9.97
C ARG A 140 11.87 -8.40 10.72
N VAL A 141 11.76 -8.27 12.03
CA VAL A 141 12.86 -7.89 12.89
C VAL A 141 12.88 -8.71 14.16
N GLY A 142 14.07 -8.91 14.71
CA GLY A 142 14.24 -9.71 15.91
C GLY A 142 15.51 -9.34 16.67
N GLY A 143 15.44 -9.32 17.99
CA GLY A 143 16.61 -9.10 18.82
C GLY A 143 16.27 -8.92 20.30
N ARG A 144 17.26 -9.18 21.14
CA ARG A 144 17.14 -8.99 22.59
C ARG A 144 17.15 -7.51 22.94
N ASN A 145 16.06 -7.04 23.51
CA ASN A 145 15.89 -5.66 23.95
C ASN A 145 16.03 -5.56 25.47
N ASN A 146 17.10 -4.92 25.93
CA ASN A 146 17.37 -4.73 27.36
C ASN A 146 16.83 -3.39 27.91
N GLN A 147 16.04 -2.65 27.13
CA GLN A 147 15.61 -1.28 27.46
C GLN A 147 14.10 -1.14 27.63
N SER A 148 13.31 -1.80 26.78
CA SER A 148 11.86 -1.61 26.72
C SER A 148 11.10 -2.90 26.43
N THR A 149 9.85 -2.94 26.84
CA THR A 149 8.84 -3.94 26.44
C THR A 149 7.65 -3.23 25.79
N ILE A 150 6.92 -3.89 24.88
CA ILE A 150 5.70 -3.31 24.29
C ILE A 150 4.61 -3.07 25.34
N THR A 151 4.57 -3.91 26.38
CA THR A 151 3.59 -3.82 27.46
C THR A 151 3.70 -2.52 28.28
N ASP A 152 4.82 -1.80 28.18
CA ASP A 152 4.96 -0.44 28.73
C ASP A 152 4.00 0.57 28.09
N GLN A 153 3.64 0.36 26.83
CA GLN A 153 2.66 1.21 26.14
C GLN A 153 1.23 0.81 26.46
N PHE A 154 1.00 -0.45 26.84
CA PHE A 154 -0.36 -0.95 27.11
C PHE A 154 -0.92 -0.43 28.43
N LYS A 155 -0.08 -0.14 29.42
CA LYS A 155 -0.52 0.40 30.73
C LYS A 155 -0.99 1.86 30.69
N GLU A 156 -0.75 2.58 29.61
CA GLU A 156 -1.24 3.96 29.47
C GLU A 156 -2.76 3.94 29.22
N PRO A 157 -3.59 4.68 29.98
CA PRO A 157 -5.04 4.65 29.82
C PRO A 157 -5.57 5.08 28.44
N THR A 158 -4.74 5.72 27.63
CA THR A 158 -5.06 6.12 26.24
C THR A 158 -4.69 5.04 25.21
N SER A 159 -4.15 3.90 25.66
CA SER A 159 -3.77 2.80 24.79
C SER A 159 -5.00 2.00 24.40
N ASP A 160 -5.19 1.75 23.10
CA ASP A 160 -6.24 0.86 22.60
C ASP A 160 -6.11 -0.57 23.17
N TYR A 161 -4.91 -0.94 23.63
CA TYR A 161 -4.60 -2.24 24.22
C TYR A 161 -4.89 -2.31 25.72
N TYR A 162 -5.23 -1.20 26.39
CA TYR A 162 -5.28 -1.11 27.86
C TYR A 162 -6.16 -2.21 28.48
N ASP A 163 -7.40 -2.33 28.02
CA ASP A 163 -8.36 -3.28 28.57
C ASP A 163 -7.97 -4.74 28.27
N ILE A 164 -7.58 -5.04 27.02
CA ILE A 164 -7.21 -6.40 26.65
C ILE A 164 -5.89 -6.85 27.26
N ALA A 165 -4.93 -5.94 27.45
CA ALA A 165 -3.66 -6.24 28.10
C ALA A 165 -3.85 -6.59 29.58
N PHE A 166 -4.73 -5.86 30.27
CA PHE A 166 -5.07 -6.16 31.66
C PHE A 166 -5.77 -7.52 31.77
N ASN A 167 -6.75 -7.79 30.90
CA ASN A 167 -7.48 -9.05 30.90
C ASN A 167 -6.61 -10.25 30.49
N ALA A 168 -5.62 -10.04 29.63
CA ALA A 168 -4.66 -11.05 29.19
C ALA A 168 -3.41 -11.14 30.10
N TYR A 169 -3.40 -10.49 31.27
CA TYR A 169 -2.29 -10.52 32.23
C TYR A 169 -0.94 -10.00 31.70
N ALA A 170 -0.95 -9.24 30.60
CA ALA A 170 0.23 -8.56 30.05
C ALA A 170 0.56 -7.27 30.83
N ILE A 171 -0.42 -6.71 31.53
CA ILE A 171 -0.24 -5.67 32.55
C ILE A 171 -1.08 -6.05 33.77
N ASP A 172 -0.65 -5.66 34.97
CA ASP A 172 -1.40 -5.87 36.21
C ASP A 172 -1.10 -4.73 37.20
N TRP A 173 -1.74 -4.74 38.37
CA TRP A 173 -1.49 -3.79 39.43
C TRP A 173 -0.04 -3.88 39.93
N GLY A 174 0.66 -2.75 39.86
CA GLY A 174 2.06 -2.65 40.32
C GLY A 174 2.20 -2.63 41.85
N ASP A 175 1.10 -2.51 42.58
CA ASP A 175 1.05 -2.46 44.03
C ASP A 175 -0.17 -3.19 44.62
N VAL A 176 -0.07 -3.53 45.90
CA VAL A 176 -1.14 -4.22 46.65
C VAL A 176 -2.39 -3.36 46.87
N ASP A 177 -2.25 -2.03 46.79
CA ASP A 177 -3.34 -1.07 46.97
C ASP A 177 -4.06 -0.76 45.65
N SER A 178 -3.64 -1.37 44.53
CA SER A 178 -4.22 -1.19 43.19
C SER A 178 -4.31 0.28 42.77
N THR A 179 -3.20 1.00 42.88
CA THR A 179 -3.13 2.44 42.59
C THR A 179 -2.59 2.76 41.19
N TYR A 180 -1.82 1.86 40.58
CA TYR A 180 -1.33 2.01 39.20
C TYR A 180 -1.12 0.66 38.51
N LEU A 181 -1.31 0.62 37.19
CA LEU A 181 -0.96 -0.55 36.37
C LEU A 181 0.52 -0.51 35.95
N GLU A 182 1.10 -1.68 35.82
CA GLU A 182 2.48 -1.87 35.44
C GLU A 182 2.61 -3.06 34.49
N SER A 183 3.64 -3.02 33.64
CA SER A 183 4.03 -4.16 32.81
C SER A 183 4.34 -5.36 33.71
N ILE A 184 3.84 -6.52 33.31
CA ILE A 184 4.11 -7.77 34.02
C ILE A 184 5.61 -8.13 34.02
N PHE A 185 6.37 -7.72 33.00
CA PHE A 185 7.84 -7.84 32.94
C PHE A 185 8.57 -6.87 33.89
N ARG A 186 7.85 -6.02 34.62
CA ARG A 186 8.44 -5.08 35.60
C ARG A 186 8.03 -5.39 37.02
N ILE A 187 6.90 -6.09 37.22
CA ILE A 187 6.40 -6.46 38.54
C ILE A 187 7.35 -7.49 39.18
N GLY A 188 7.78 -7.22 40.42
CA GLY A 188 8.68 -8.12 41.17
C GLY A 188 10.18 -7.98 40.85
N PHE A 189 10.56 -7.15 39.88
CA PHE A 189 11.97 -6.97 39.47
C PHE A 189 12.47 -5.55 39.76
N GLN A 190 13.72 -5.42 40.23
CA GLN A 190 14.33 -4.11 40.52
C GLN A 190 14.69 -3.32 39.25
N ASN A 191 15.08 -4.04 38.19
CA ASN A 191 15.36 -3.50 36.87
C ASN A 191 14.76 -4.46 35.84
N PHE A 192 14.45 -3.96 34.65
CA PHE A 192 14.04 -4.79 33.51
C PHE A 192 15.24 -5.64 33.04
N PRO A 193 15.20 -6.98 33.14
CA PRO A 193 16.29 -7.86 32.71
C PRO A 193 16.54 -7.83 31.19
N GLY A 194 15.53 -7.39 30.44
CA GLY A 194 15.48 -7.47 28.98
C GLY A 194 14.54 -8.59 28.53
N ILE A 195 14.16 -8.57 27.27
CA ILE A 195 13.29 -9.58 26.67
C ILE A 195 13.65 -9.78 25.19
N SER A 196 13.51 -11.00 24.69
CA SER A 196 13.66 -11.28 23.26
C SER A 196 12.44 -10.73 22.54
N GLN A 197 12.63 -9.87 21.54
CA GLN A 197 11.53 -9.26 20.78
C GLN A 197 11.61 -9.69 19.33
N ASN A 198 10.51 -10.18 18.79
CA ASN A 198 10.36 -10.53 17.39
C ASN A 198 9.10 -9.88 16.83
N ALA A 199 9.22 -9.14 15.73
CA ALA A 199 8.10 -8.52 15.06
C ALA A 199 8.03 -8.98 13.59
N GLU A 200 6.85 -9.40 13.18
CA GLU A 200 6.49 -9.66 11.78
C GLU A 200 5.30 -8.78 11.41
N VAL A 201 5.50 -7.89 10.44
CA VAL A 201 4.45 -7.07 9.86
C VAL A 201 4.33 -7.46 8.39
N THR A 202 3.12 -7.81 7.96
CA THR A 202 2.81 -8.04 6.56
C THR A 202 1.71 -7.11 6.11
N SER A 203 1.88 -6.49 4.96
CA SER A 203 0.84 -5.67 4.34
C SER A 203 0.67 -6.03 2.86
N SER A 204 -0.57 -6.11 2.42
CA SER A 204 -0.93 -6.48 1.04
C SER A 204 -1.99 -5.54 0.51
N THR A 205 -1.68 -4.86 -0.60
CA THR A 205 -2.60 -4.01 -1.35
C THR A 205 -2.86 -4.62 -2.71
N ASN A 206 -4.12 -4.86 -3.04
CA ASN A 206 -4.54 -5.31 -4.37
C ASN A 206 -5.69 -4.43 -4.87
N ILE A 207 -5.41 -3.60 -5.87
CA ILE A 207 -6.39 -2.68 -6.46
C ILE A 207 -6.41 -2.88 -7.97
N GLY A 208 -7.58 -3.19 -8.50
CA GLY A 208 -7.87 -3.28 -9.92
C GLY A 208 -8.94 -2.29 -10.38
N GLU A 209 -9.07 -2.15 -11.68
CA GLU A 209 -10.08 -1.31 -12.32
C GLU A 209 -10.78 -2.08 -13.44
N TYR A 210 -12.11 -2.02 -13.44
CA TYR A 210 -12.91 -2.39 -14.60
C TYR A 210 -13.15 -1.13 -15.42
N SER A 211 -12.62 -1.11 -16.63
CA SER A 211 -12.61 0.10 -17.47
C SER A 211 -13.37 -0.11 -18.76
N PHE A 212 -14.00 0.96 -19.22
CA PHE A 212 -14.52 1.11 -20.57
C PHE A 212 -13.92 2.37 -21.18
N PHE A 213 -13.50 2.30 -22.44
CA PHE A 213 -12.87 3.42 -23.10
C PHE A 213 -13.20 3.45 -24.59
N PHE A 214 -13.11 4.65 -25.17
CA PHE A 214 -13.11 4.82 -26.60
C PHE A 214 -12.22 5.98 -27.02
N GLY A 215 -11.73 5.92 -28.24
CA GLY A 215 -10.96 6.95 -28.90
C GLY A 215 -11.38 7.09 -30.35
N THR A 216 -11.33 8.31 -30.87
CA THR A 216 -11.67 8.60 -32.25
C THR A 216 -10.72 9.62 -32.86
N GLU A 217 -10.46 9.49 -34.15
CA GLU A 217 -9.94 10.59 -34.96
C GLU A 217 -11.11 11.52 -35.30
N PHE A 218 -11.27 12.57 -34.51
CA PHE A 218 -12.38 13.52 -34.64
C PHE A 218 -12.21 14.42 -35.87
N GLN A 219 -10.97 14.77 -36.18
CA GLN A 219 -10.57 15.52 -37.36
C GLN A 219 -9.22 14.95 -37.83
N GLU A 220 -8.88 15.13 -39.10
CA GLU A 220 -7.57 14.74 -39.65
C GLU A 220 -6.43 15.13 -38.70
N ASN A 221 -5.67 14.13 -38.25
CA ASN A 221 -4.54 14.24 -37.31
C ASN A 221 -4.90 14.66 -35.87
N LEU A 222 -6.18 14.79 -35.52
CA LEU A 222 -6.65 15.15 -34.18
C LEU A 222 -7.51 14.03 -33.58
N PHE A 223 -6.99 13.45 -32.50
CA PHE A 223 -7.59 12.32 -31.81
C PHE A 223 -8.13 12.75 -30.45
N LEU A 224 -9.33 12.29 -30.11
CA LEU A 224 -9.98 12.47 -28.83
C LEU A 224 -10.25 11.11 -28.20
N GLY A 225 -10.24 11.04 -26.87
CA GLY A 225 -10.65 9.83 -26.18
C GLY A 225 -11.17 10.08 -24.78
N ILE A 226 -11.99 9.15 -24.30
CA ILE A 226 -12.57 9.13 -22.97
C ILE A 226 -12.44 7.71 -22.42
N SER A 227 -12.08 7.60 -21.14
CA SER A 227 -12.14 6.35 -20.38
C SER A 227 -12.84 6.56 -19.04
N ALA A 228 -13.63 5.58 -18.64
CA ALA A 228 -14.29 5.52 -17.34
C ALA A 228 -13.94 4.19 -16.67
N GLY A 229 -13.72 4.21 -15.36
CA GLY A 229 -13.28 3.05 -14.59
C GLY A 229 -14.02 2.91 -13.27
N LEU A 230 -14.29 1.67 -12.89
CA LEU A 230 -14.70 1.29 -11.54
C LEU A 230 -13.53 0.62 -10.85
N THR A 231 -12.94 1.32 -9.88
CA THR A 231 -11.85 0.82 -9.05
C THR A 231 -12.42 -0.05 -7.93
N SER A 232 -11.84 -1.22 -7.74
CA SER A 232 -12.15 -2.14 -6.64
C SER A 232 -10.87 -2.77 -6.12
N GLY A 233 -10.75 -2.89 -4.81
CA GLY A 233 -9.57 -3.50 -4.21
C GLY A 233 -9.72 -3.83 -2.74
N SER A 234 -8.66 -4.38 -2.19
CA SER A 234 -8.51 -4.71 -0.78
C SER A 234 -7.13 -4.33 -0.26
N TYR A 235 -7.09 -3.92 0.99
CA TYR A 235 -5.87 -3.77 1.78
C TYR A 235 -5.96 -4.71 2.99
N LYS A 236 -4.87 -5.39 3.29
CA LYS A 236 -4.74 -6.26 4.45
C LYS A 236 -3.46 -5.91 5.17
N TYR A 237 -3.53 -5.74 6.48
CA TYR A 237 -2.41 -5.57 7.38
C TYR A 237 -2.48 -6.64 8.45
N ARG A 238 -1.35 -7.24 8.77
CA ARG A 238 -1.19 -8.17 9.89
C ARG A 238 0.09 -7.83 10.63
N ARG A 239 0.03 -7.74 11.95
CA ARG A 239 1.19 -7.60 12.82
C ARG A 239 1.19 -8.70 13.87
N ASN A 240 2.33 -9.36 14.01
CA ASN A 240 2.67 -10.18 15.16
C ASN A 240 3.84 -9.51 15.87
N PHE A 241 3.69 -9.25 17.16
CA PHE A 241 4.78 -8.81 18.02
C PHE A 241 4.89 -9.77 19.20
N LEU A 242 5.97 -10.52 19.23
CA LEU A 242 6.25 -11.54 20.24
C LEU A 242 7.37 -11.04 21.16
N GLU A 243 7.10 -11.06 22.46
CA GLU A 243 8.09 -10.95 23.51
C GLU A 243 8.25 -12.31 24.19
N GLU A 244 9.47 -12.84 24.25
CA GLU A 244 9.73 -14.21 24.73
C GLU A 244 10.88 -14.22 25.75
N ASP A 245 10.70 -14.92 26.87
CA ASP A 245 11.74 -15.15 27.88
C ASP A 245 12.59 -16.38 27.54
N ASP A 246 13.28 -16.31 26.41
CA ASP A 246 14.11 -17.41 25.90
C ASP A 246 15.35 -17.72 26.78
N GLU A 247 15.77 -16.78 27.62
CA GLU A 247 16.89 -16.92 28.55
C GLU A 247 16.47 -17.26 30.00
N ASN A 248 15.17 -17.38 30.28
CA ASN A 248 14.61 -17.64 31.63
C ASN A 248 15.14 -16.63 32.66
N ASP A 249 15.03 -15.35 32.31
CA ASP A 249 15.41 -14.23 33.16
C ASP A 249 14.30 -13.83 34.15
N TYR A 250 13.05 -14.20 33.85
CA TYR A 250 11.88 -13.94 34.70
C TYR A 250 11.53 -15.19 35.49
N ASN A 251 11.85 -15.18 36.79
CA ASN A 251 11.62 -16.31 37.72
C ASN A 251 10.62 -15.99 38.84
N GLY A 252 9.54 -15.31 38.47
CA GLY A 252 8.49 -14.87 39.37
C GLY A 252 7.61 -16.01 39.88
N THR A 253 6.97 -15.82 41.02
CA THR A 253 5.95 -16.76 41.54
C THR A 253 4.67 -16.02 41.92
N PHE A 254 4.40 -14.91 41.24
CA PHE A 254 3.32 -13.98 41.55
C PHE A 254 2.14 -14.10 40.59
N ILE A 255 2.31 -14.79 39.46
CA ILE A 255 1.21 -15.08 38.54
C ILE A 255 0.49 -16.35 39.02
N PRO A 256 -0.85 -16.37 39.09
CA PRO A 256 -1.60 -17.58 39.45
C PRO A 256 -1.29 -18.74 38.50
N SER A 257 -1.08 -19.93 39.06
CA SER A 257 -0.89 -21.18 38.32
C SER A 257 -2.05 -22.13 38.60
N ASP A 258 -2.55 -22.82 37.57
CA ASP A 258 -3.55 -23.88 37.68
C ASP A 258 -2.92 -25.29 37.70
N VAL A 259 -1.60 -25.37 37.52
CA VAL A 259 -0.80 -26.61 37.56
C VAL A 259 -0.09 -26.77 38.91
N ASN A 260 0.38 -25.68 39.52
CA ASN A 260 1.20 -25.66 40.74
C ASN A 260 0.67 -24.68 41.80
N ASP A 261 0.70 -25.07 43.08
CA ASP A 261 0.22 -24.23 44.20
C ASP A 261 1.14 -23.02 44.53
N VAL A 262 2.26 -22.85 43.83
CA VAL A 262 3.33 -21.88 44.18
C VAL A 262 3.26 -20.59 43.35
N GLY A 263 2.43 -20.55 42.30
CA GLY A 263 2.45 -19.48 41.30
C GLY A 263 3.56 -19.69 40.26
N THR A 264 3.49 -18.93 39.17
CA THR A 264 4.35 -19.04 37.99
C THR A 264 4.79 -17.65 37.50
N ASP A 265 5.49 -17.62 36.37
CA ASP A 265 5.97 -16.47 35.62
C ASP A 265 5.63 -16.62 34.13
N ILE A 266 6.17 -15.72 33.32
CA ILE A 266 5.78 -15.53 31.92
C ILE A 266 6.78 -16.22 31.04
N SER A 267 6.27 -16.96 30.07
CA SER A 267 7.05 -17.51 28.97
C SER A 267 7.08 -16.55 27.79
N SER A 268 5.90 -16.08 27.37
CA SER A 268 5.79 -15.22 26.20
C SER A 268 4.55 -14.32 26.24
N ILE A 269 4.62 -13.20 25.51
CA ILE A 269 3.48 -12.34 25.20
C ILE A 269 3.44 -12.11 23.71
N LEU A 270 2.37 -12.56 23.05
CA LEU A 270 2.09 -12.31 21.64
C LEU A 270 0.98 -11.27 21.51
N THR A 271 1.31 -10.13 20.90
CA THR A 271 0.33 -9.16 20.40
C THR A 271 0.08 -9.40 18.92
N HIS A 272 -1.18 -9.58 18.54
CA HIS A 272 -1.61 -9.80 17.17
C HIS A 272 -2.60 -8.72 16.73
N ASP A 273 -2.40 -8.14 15.56
CA ASP A 273 -3.29 -7.10 15.01
C ASP A 273 -3.63 -7.38 13.55
N GLU A 274 -4.88 -7.12 13.20
CA GLU A 274 -5.40 -7.21 11.85
C GLU A 274 -6.13 -5.93 11.44
N ILE A 275 -5.85 -5.45 10.23
CA ILE A 275 -6.70 -4.48 9.53
C ILE A 275 -7.07 -5.08 8.18
N ASP A 276 -8.36 -5.14 7.90
CA ASP A 276 -8.89 -5.50 6.59
C ASP A 276 -9.71 -4.34 6.04
N ALA A 277 -9.35 -3.85 4.86
CA ALA A 277 -10.05 -2.77 4.21
C ALA A 277 -10.48 -3.13 2.79
N SER A 278 -11.69 -2.72 2.41
CA SER A 278 -12.20 -2.77 1.04
C SER A 278 -12.24 -1.37 0.44
N ILE A 279 -11.82 -1.27 -0.82
CA ILE A 279 -11.63 0.01 -1.51
C ILE A 279 -12.52 0.03 -2.75
N LEU A 280 -13.33 1.08 -2.89
CA LEU A 280 -14.16 1.31 -4.05
C LEU A 280 -13.98 2.72 -4.58
N GLY A 281 -13.96 2.89 -5.90
CA GLY A 281 -13.79 4.19 -6.53
C GLY A 281 -14.34 4.26 -7.94
N PHE A 282 -14.51 5.48 -8.43
CA PHE A 282 -14.83 5.76 -9.82
C PHE A 282 -13.78 6.69 -10.41
N SER A 283 -13.41 6.47 -11.68
CA SER A 283 -12.44 7.28 -12.41
C SER A 283 -13.01 7.71 -13.76
N LEU A 284 -12.69 8.93 -14.18
CA LEU A 284 -13.04 9.45 -15.50
C LEU A 284 -11.85 10.23 -16.05
N ARG A 285 -11.40 9.87 -17.24
CA ARG A 285 -10.24 10.50 -17.90
C ARG A 285 -10.62 10.92 -19.31
N GLY A 286 -10.18 12.12 -19.67
CA GLY A 286 -10.26 12.67 -21.02
C GLY A 286 -8.87 12.82 -21.62
N GLY A 287 -8.79 12.71 -22.94
CA GLY A 287 -7.51 12.68 -23.66
C GLY A 287 -7.58 13.32 -25.04
N ILE A 288 -6.48 13.93 -25.45
CA ILE A 288 -6.28 14.51 -26.78
C ILE A 288 -4.89 14.11 -27.28
N ILE A 289 -4.79 13.76 -28.56
CA ILE A 289 -3.51 13.61 -29.27
C ILE A 289 -3.59 14.35 -30.60
N TYR A 290 -2.51 15.07 -30.93
CA TYR A 290 -2.33 15.70 -32.23
C TYR A 290 -1.11 15.11 -32.94
N GLU A 291 -1.32 14.60 -34.14
CA GLU A 291 -0.27 14.10 -35.02
C GLU A 291 0.30 15.26 -35.85
N VAL A 292 1.35 15.89 -35.33
CA VAL A 292 2.01 17.06 -35.96
C VAL A 292 2.66 16.67 -37.29
N SER A 293 3.18 15.45 -37.38
CA SER A 293 3.69 14.83 -38.61
C SER A 293 3.55 13.31 -38.51
N PRO A 294 3.68 12.55 -39.61
CA PRO A 294 3.53 11.09 -39.59
C PRO A 294 4.48 10.35 -38.62
N LYS A 295 5.52 11.03 -38.13
CA LYS A 295 6.50 10.48 -37.19
C LYS A 295 6.51 11.15 -35.83
N PHE A 296 5.66 12.16 -35.60
CA PHE A 296 5.71 12.97 -34.38
C PHE A 296 4.30 13.30 -33.87
N ASN A 297 4.03 12.86 -32.65
CA ASN A 297 2.75 13.06 -31.96
C ASN A 297 2.99 13.83 -30.67
N VAL A 298 2.01 14.67 -30.30
CA VAL A 298 1.92 15.30 -28.98
C VAL A 298 0.60 14.92 -28.34
N GLY A 299 0.59 14.71 -27.03
CA GLY A 299 -0.59 14.25 -26.30
C GLY A 299 -0.74 14.92 -24.95
N VAL A 300 -1.99 15.10 -24.55
CA VAL A 300 -2.38 15.61 -23.22
C VAL A 300 -3.57 14.80 -22.73
N SER A 301 -3.58 14.44 -21.45
CA SER A 301 -4.71 13.80 -20.80
C SER A 301 -4.97 14.40 -19.41
N TYR A 302 -6.20 14.29 -18.95
CA TYR A 302 -6.60 14.74 -17.62
C TYR A 302 -7.48 13.68 -16.96
N LEU A 303 -7.02 13.17 -15.81
CA LEU A 303 -7.82 12.40 -14.88
C LEU A 303 -8.58 13.36 -13.97
N ILE A 304 -9.90 13.24 -13.98
CA ILE A 304 -10.77 14.07 -13.15
C ILE A 304 -10.62 13.63 -11.68
N PRO A 305 -10.51 14.57 -10.73
CA PRO A 305 -10.52 14.27 -9.31
C PRO A 305 -11.73 13.39 -8.95
N SER A 306 -11.53 12.42 -8.06
CA SER A 306 -12.59 11.51 -7.66
C SER A 306 -12.49 11.16 -6.17
N THR A 307 -13.39 10.30 -5.70
CA THR A 307 -13.42 9.88 -4.31
C THR A 307 -13.33 8.37 -4.23
N LEU A 308 -12.46 7.88 -3.35
CA LEU A 308 -12.43 6.50 -2.91
C LEU A 308 -13.26 6.37 -1.64
N VAL A 309 -14.03 5.30 -1.54
CA VAL A 309 -14.74 4.88 -0.33
C VAL A 309 -14.03 3.67 0.23
N ILE A 310 -13.62 3.75 1.49
CA ILE A 310 -12.88 2.71 2.18
C ILE A 310 -13.74 2.24 3.34
N ARG A 311 -13.86 0.92 3.48
CA ARG A 311 -14.50 0.27 4.62
C ARG A 311 -13.51 -0.65 5.28
N GLU A 312 -13.29 -0.46 6.57
CA GLU A 312 -12.19 -1.04 7.32
C GLU A 312 -12.72 -1.74 8.58
N SER A 313 -12.22 -2.93 8.85
CA SER A 313 -12.44 -3.65 10.11
C SER A 313 -11.11 -3.89 10.80
N TYR A 314 -11.13 -3.82 12.14
CA TYR A 314 -9.96 -3.97 12.99
C TYR A 314 -10.15 -5.13 13.97
N TYR A 315 -9.09 -5.88 14.22
CA TYR A 315 -9.02 -6.90 15.26
C TYR A 315 -7.67 -6.81 15.98
N SER A 316 -7.67 -7.00 17.29
CA SER A 316 -6.45 -7.17 18.05
C SER A 316 -6.63 -8.17 19.18
N SER A 317 -5.56 -8.91 19.48
CA SER A 317 -5.52 -9.84 20.60
C SER A 317 -4.16 -9.86 21.28
N ILE A 318 -4.18 -10.13 22.58
CA ILE A 318 -2.99 -10.41 23.37
C ILE A 318 -3.13 -11.81 23.95
N LEU A 319 -2.09 -12.61 23.78
CA LEU A 319 -1.92 -13.93 24.37
C LEU A 319 -0.68 -13.93 25.26
N THR A 320 -0.84 -14.28 26.52
CA THR A 320 0.24 -14.43 27.50
C THR A 320 0.37 -15.90 27.87
N GLU A 321 1.50 -16.51 27.53
CA GLU A 321 1.86 -17.88 27.90
C GLU A 321 2.74 -17.89 29.16
N LEU A 322 2.59 -18.94 29.98
CA LEU A 322 3.30 -19.10 31.27
C LEU A 322 4.27 -20.28 31.19
N ASP A 323 5.35 -20.25 31.97
CA ASP A 323 6.46 -21.23 31.87
C ASP A 323 6.14 -22.63 32.41
N ASP A 324 5.07 -22.77 33.21
CA ASP A 324 4.73 -24.01 33.89
C ASP A 324 3.61 -24.81 33.20
N ASP A 325 3.36 -24.53 31.92
CA ASP A 325 2.29 -25.10 31.09
C ASP A 325 0.87 -24.83 31.64
N SER A 326 0.71 -23.85 32.53
CA SER A 326 -0.61 -23.38 32.96
C SER A 326 -1.43 -22.84 31.80
N THR A 327 -2.76 -22.82 31.96
CA THR A 327 -3.65 -22.26 30.93
C THR A 327 -3.26 -20.81 30.58
N PRO A 328 -2.97 -20.49 29.30
CA PRO A 328 -2.63 -19.12 28.89
C PRO A 328 -3.75 -18.12 29.15
N PHE A 329 -3.39 -16.85 29.31
CA PHE A 329 -4.35 -15.75 29.37
C PHE A 329 -4.50 -15.14 27.98
N GLU A 330 -5.74 -14.94 27.54
CA GLU A 330 -6.05 -14.38 26.22
C GLU A 330 -7.17 -13.35 26.36
N SER A 331 -7.03 -12.23 25.66
CA SER A 331 -8.10 -11.27 25.47
C SER A 331 -7.98 -10.62 24.10
N ASP A 332 -9.12 -10.37 23.49
CA ASP A 332 -9.23 -9.74 22.18
C ASP A 332 -10.25 -8.61 22.18
N PHE A 333 -10.16 -7.76 21.16
CA PHE A 333 -11.24 -6.89 20.75
C PHE A 333 -11.32 -6.81 19.23
N ALA A 334 -12.53 -6.57 18.74
CA ALA A 334 -12.80 -6.40 17.32
C ALA A 334 -13.70 -5.18 17.11
N SER A 335 -13.57 -4.53 15.96
CA SER A 335 -14.53 -3.49 15.56
C SER A 335 -15.93 -4.10 15.41
N ASP A 336 -16.93 -3.55 16.11
CA ASP A 336 -18.32 -4.01 16.03
C ASP A 336 -18.93 -3.85 14.63
N GLN A 337 -18.45 -2.86 13.86
CA GLN A 337 -18.87 -2.57 12.49
C GLN A 337 -17.70 -2.04 11.66
N ASP A 338 -17.82 -2.16 10.33
CA ASP A 338 -16.89 -1.55 9.39
C ASP A 338 -16.88 -0.02 9.56
N TYR A 339 -15.68 0.52 9.75
CA TYR A 339 -15.39 1.93 9.73
C TYR A 339 -15.34 2.44 8.29
N GLU A 340 -16.15 3.45 7.94
CA GLU A 340 -16.18 4.02 6.59
C GLU A 340 -15.52 5.41 6.54
N TYR A 341 -14.54 5.57 5.66
CA TYR A 341 -13.92 6.86 5.37
C TYR A 341 -13.74 7.07 3.86
N ARG A 342 -13.56 8.34 3.47
CA ARG A 342 -13.43 8.74 2.06
C ARG A 342 -12.10 9.42 1.82
N ILE A 343 -11.44 9.02 0.75
CA ILE A 343 -10.21 9.67 0.28
C ILE A 343 -10.53 10.45 -1.00
N LYS A 344 -10.36 11.77 -0.97
CA LYS A 344 -10.45 12.61 -2.17
C LYS A 344 -9.18 12.48 -2.98
N LYS A 345 -9.25 11.78 -4.11
CA LYS A 345 -8.13 11.63 -5.04
C LYS A 345 -7.96 12.90 -5.87
N PRO A 346 -6.75 13.50 -5.91
CA PRO A 346 -6.48 14.66 -6.75
C PRO A 346 -6.55 14.30 -8.24
N GLY A 347 -6.86 15.29 -9.07
CA GLY A 347 -6.77 15.16 -10.52
C GLY A 347 -5.32 15.07 -10.98
N GLN A 348 -5.10 14.44 -12.13
CA GLN A 348 -3.77 14.23 -12.73
C GLN A 348 -3.76 14.77 -14.15
N LEU A 349 -2.85 15.69 -14.45
CA LEU A 349 -2.59 16.19 -15.80
C LEU A 349 -1.34 15.48 -16.34
N SER A 350 -1.46 14.78 -17.46
CA SER A 350 -0.33 14.14 -18.14
C SER A 350 -0.13 14.80 -19.49
N ALA A 351 1.13 15.10 -19.85
CA ALA A 351 1.50 15.64 -21.14
C ALA A 351 2.72 14.89 -21.68
N GLY A 352 2.79 14.69 -22.99
CA GLY A 352 3.90 13.95 -23.59
C GLY A 352 4.01 14.11 -25.09
N PHE A 353 5.08 13.55 -25.64
CA PHE A 353 5.29 13.46 -27.07
C PHE A 353 5.90 12.12 -27.43
N ALA A 354 5.71 11.71 -28.69
CA ALA A 354 6.22 10.47 -29.21
C ALA A 354 6.81 10.66 -30.61
N LEU A 355 8.00 10.11 -30.84
CA LEU A 355 8.63 9.95 -32.14
C LEU A 355 8.52 8.49 -32.57
N LYS A 356 7.99 8.26 -33.78
CA LYS A 356 7.72 6.92 -34.31
C LYS A 356 8.65 6.61 -35.47
N ASP A 357 9.32 5.46 -35.41
CA ASP A 357 10.10 4.88 -36.51
C ASP A 357 11.10 5.87 -37.16
N VAL A 358 11.89 6.52 -36.31
CA VAL A 358 13.02 7.35 -36.74
C VAL A 358 14.25 6.46 -36.82
N ALA A 359 14.60 6.03 -38.04
CA ALA A 359 15.69 5.10 -38.31
C ALA A 359 15.56 3.75 -37.56
N GLY A 360 14.33 3.25 -37.41
CA GLY A 360 14.03 2.01 -36.68
C GLY A 360 13.88 2.18 -35.17
N PHE A 361 13.99 3.40 -34.65
CA PHE A 361 13.79 3.70 -33.23
C PHE A 361 12.51 4.47 -32.97
N SER A 362 11.86 4.18 -31.85
CA SER A 362 10.73 4.96 -31.33
C SER A 362 11.10 5.50 -29.95
N LEU A 363 10.62 6.70 -29.63
CA LEU A 363 10.87 7.38 -28.36
C LEU A 363 9.57 7.99 -27.86
N SER A 364 9.20 7.71 -26.62
CA SER A 364 8.04 8.31 -25.95
C SER A 364 8.49 8.93 -24.64
N ILE A 365 8.12 10.20 -24.41
CA ILE A 365 8.43 10.93 -23.19
C ILE A 365 7.13 11.57 -22.67
N SER A 366 6.88 11.44 -21.37
CA SER A 366 5.77 12.09 -20.69
C SER A 366 6.21 12.72 -19.38
N GLY A 367 5.43 13.69 -18.93
CA GLY A 367 5.49 14.25 -17.59
C GLY A 367 4.08 14.31 -17.01
N GLU A 368 3.98 14.15 -15.70
CA GLU A 368 2.72 14.15 -14.96
C GLU A 368 2.75 15.19 -13.87
N TYR A 369 1.61 15.84 -13.66
CA TYR A 369 1.41 16.81 -12.60
C TYR A 369 0.17 16.44 -11.79
N ILE A 370 0.39 16.22 -10.49
CA ILE A 370 -0.64 15.91 -9.50
C ILE A 370 -0.50 16.92 -8.38
N ASN A 371 -1.59 17.62 -8.06
CA ASN A 371 -1.61 18.52 -6.90
C ASN A 371 -2.16 17.80 -5.67
N HIS A 372 -1.26 17.29 -4.83
CA HIS A 372 -1.62 16.59 -3.59
C HIS A 372 -2.19 17.49 -2.49
N SER A 373 -2.19 18.83 -2.64
CA SER A 373 -2.88 19.72 -1.68
C SER A 373 -4.39 19.43 -1.57
N ASN A 374 -4.94 18.73 -2.56
CA ASN A 374 -6.35 18.37 -2.62
C ASN A 374 -6.62 16.93 -2.18
N LEU A 375 -5.58 16.19 -1.75
CA LEU A 375 -5.75 14.90 -1.08
C LEU A 375 -6.31 15.21 0.32
N SER A 376 -7.56 14.80 0.57
CA SER A 376 -8.17 14.91 1.89
C SER A 376 -8.79 13.58 2.29
N LEU A 377 -8.77 13.32 3.59
CA LEU A 377 -9.46 12.22 4.21
C LEU A 377 -10.68 12.78 4.95
N ASP A 378 -11.86 12.33 4.57
CA ASP A 378 -13.12 12.76 5.16
C ASP A 378 -13.75 11.53 5.85
N LEU A 379 -13.84 11.58 7.17
CA LEU A 379 -14.50 10.53 7.95
C LEU A 379 -16.02 10.62 7.76
N VAL A 380 -16.67 9.49 7.44
CA VAL A 380 -18.12 9.45 7.29
C VAL A 380 -18.73 9.12 8.64
N THR A 381 -18.95 10.15 9.45
CA THR A 381 -19.64 10.04 10.74
C THR A 381 -21.12 9.69 10.53
N GLY A 382 -21.42 8.40 10.60
CA GLY A 382 -22.77 7.84 10.46
C GLY A 382 -23.13 6.75 11.47
N ASN A 383 -22.14 6.13 12.12
CA ASN A 383 -22.34 5.15 13.18
C ASN A 383 -21.51 5.58 14.39
N ASN A 384 -22.18 6.02 15.47
CA ASN A 384 -21.66 6.40 16.80
C ASN A 384 -20.14 6.25 17.00
N LEU A 385 -19.35 7.20 16.49
CA LEU A 385 -18.00 7.40 16.98
C LEU A 385 -18.13 8.22 18.27
N GLY A 386 -17.64 7.69 19.38
CA GLY A 386 -17.42 8.48 20.57
C GLY A 386 -16.48 9.64 20.25
N PHE A 387 -16.70 10.79 20.86
CA PHE A 387 -15.87 11.99 20.68
C PHE A 387 -14.37 11.70 20.90
N ASP A 388 -14.05 10.71 21.74
CA ASP A 388 -12.67 10.31 22.03
C ASP A 388 -12.01 9.58 20.83
N ALA A 389 -12.75 8.71 20.12
CA ALA A 389 -12.27 8.11 18.87
C ALA A 389 -12.05 9.15 17.76
N GLU A 390 -12.86 10.22 17.73
CA GLU A 390 -12.67 11.34 16.80
C GLU A 390 -11.39 12.14 17.11
N VAL A 391 -11.01 12.26 18.38
CA VAL A 391 -9.78 12.97 18.81
C VAL A 391 -8.53 12.13 18.53
N ASP A 392 -8.54 10.83 18.83
CA ASP A 392 -7.39 9.95 18.57
C ASP A 392 -7.11 9.78 17.07
N LEU A 393 -8.16 9.78 16.23
CA LEU A 393 -8.05 9.76 14.78
C LEU A 393 -7.56 11.08 14.17
N ILE A 394 -7.78 12.22 14.85
CA ILE A 394 -7.24 13.53 14.44
C ILE A 394 -5.77 13.66 14.82
N ASP A 395 -5.35 13.10 15.96
CA ASP A 395 -3.95 13.11 16.39
C ASP A 395 -3.05 12.18 15.55
N GLN A 396 -3.64 11.28 14.76
CA GLN A 396 -2.96 10.43 13.76
C GLN A 396 -2.93 11.01 12.33
N GLN A 397 -3.46 12.23 12.11
CA GLN A 397 -3.29 13.00 10.86
C GLN A 397 -1.96 13.75 10.84
#